data_AF-A0A6J6G2N9-F1
#
_entry.id   AF-A0A6J6G2N9-F1
#
_cell.length_a   1.000
_cell.length_b   1.000
_cell.length_c   1.000
_cell.angle_alpha   90.00
_cell.angle_beta   90.00
_cell.angle_gamma   90.00
#
_symmetry.space_group_name_H-M   'P 1'
#
loop_
_entity.id
_entity.type
_entity.pdbx_description
1 polymer ?
#
loop_
_entity_poly.entity_id
_entity_poly.type
_entity_poly.pdbx_seq_one_letter_code
_entity_poly.pdbx_strand_id
1 'polypeptide(L)' 'MATDAKKLSYEAARDELSDVVASLEAGGATLEESLKLWERGEELAKICQEWLDGAKAKLEAIKPKP' A
#
# COMPACT_ATOMS: atom_id res chain seq x y z
N MET A 1 -18.37 11.08 -10.28
CA MET A 1 -17.28 11.22 -11.26
C MET A 1 -15.98 10.96 -10.50
N ALA A 2 -15.51 9.71 -10.49
CA ALA A 2 -14.15 9.37 -10.05
C ALA A 2 -13.48 8.76 -11.29
N THR A 3 -12.44 9.41 -11.77
CA THR A 3 -11.63 8.92 -12.87
C THR A 3 -10.68 7.87 -12.30
N ASP A 4 -11.19 6.65 -12.13
CA ASP A 4 -10.46 5.48 -11.63
C ASP A 4 -9.48 4.97 -12.70
N ALA A 5 -8.35 5.65 -12.83
CA ALA A 5 -7.16 5.04 -13.41
C ALA A 5 -6.68 3.95 -12.44
N LYS A 6 -7.29 2.76 -12.51
CA LYS A 6 -6.84 1.44 -12.02
C LYS A 6 -5.89 1.47 -10.80
N LYS A 7 -6.22 2.22 -9.74
CA LYS A 7 -5.48 2.14 -8.48
C LYS A 7 -5.76 0.76 -7.88
N LEU A 8 -4.70 0.06 -7.47
CA LEU A 8 -4.83 -1.21 -6.76
C LEU A 8 -5.78 -1.05 -5.57
N SER A 9 -6.64 -2.05 -5.30
CA SER A 9 -7.45 -2.05 -4.09
C SER A 9 -6.55 -2.14 -2.85
N TYR A 10 -7.04 -1.68 -1.70
CA TYR A 10 -6.30 -1.79 -0.44
C TYR A 10 -5.87 -3.24 -0.16
N GLU A 11 -6.79 -4.20 -0.31
CA GLU A 11 -6.53 -5.62 -0.05
C GLU A 11 -5.46 -6.16 -1.01
N ALA A 12 -5.56 -5.87 -2.31
CA ALA A 12 -4.55 -6.27 -3.27
C ALA A 12 -3.16 -5.66 -2.97
N ALA A 13 -3.13 -4.39 -2.54
CA ALA A 13 -1.87 -3.70 -2.22
C ALA A 13 -1.22 -4.26 -0.96
N ARG A 14 -2.04 -4.58 0.05
CA ARG A 14 -1.58 -5.19 1.29
C ARG A 14 -1.06 -6.61 1.05
N ASP A 15 -1.79 -7.41 0.26
CA ASP A 15 -1.41 -8.79 0.00
C ASP A 15 -0.10 -8.84 -0.79
N GLU A 16 0.06 -8.01 -1.83
CA GLU A 16 1.32 -7.90 -2.57
C GLU A 16 2.47 -7.37 -1.69
N LEU A 17 2.19 -6.41 -0.79
CA LEU A 17 3.21 -5.91 0.15
C LEU A 17 3.67 -7.01 1.10
N SER A 18 2.76 -7.87 1.57
CA SER A 18 3.09 -9.01 2.40
C SER A 18 4.02 -10.00 1.67
N ASP A 19 3.78 -10.25 0.39
CA ASP A 19 4.63 -11.12 -0.43
C ASP A 19 6.02 -10.53 -0.66
N VAL A 20 6.11 -9.21 -0.89
CA VAL A 20 7.37 -8.48 -1.01
C VAL A 20 8.19 -8.58 0.29
N VAL A 21 7.56 -8.34 1.43
CA VAL A 21 8.21 -8.46 2.75
C VAL A 21 8.68 -9.89 2.98
N ALA A 22 7.84 -10.89 2.73
CA ALA A 22 8.21 -12.29 2.87
C ALA A 22 9.42 -12.67 1.99
N SER A 23 9.48 -12.12 0.77
CA SER A 23 10.61 -12.33 -0.15
C SER A 23 11.91 -11.68 0.34
N LEU A 24 11.82 -10.48 0.92
CA LEU A 24 12.97 -9.81 1.55
C LEU A 24 13.47 -10.56 2.79
N GLU A 25 12.55 -11.05 3.63
CA GLU A 25 12.87 -11.79 4.86
C GLU A 25 13.45 -13.18 4.59
N ALA A 26 12.98 -13.86 3.52
CA ALA A 26 13.52 -15.15 3.10
C ALA A 26 15.02 -15.05 2.72
N GLY A 27 15.46 -13.86 2.28
CA GLY A 27 16.81 -13.65 1.77
C GLY A 27 17.08 -14.41 0.47
N GLY A 28 18.34 -14.46 0.05
CA GLY A 28 18.75 -15.17 -1.18
C GLY A 28 18.57 -14.37 -2.47
N ALA A 29 17.92 -13.20 -2.43
CA ALA A 29 17.94 -12.22 -3.51
C ALA A 29 19.31 -11.54 -3.61
N THR A 30 19.72 -11.18 -4.82
CA THR A 30 20.88 -10.29 -5.01
C THR A 30 20.58 -8.89 -4.48
N LEU A 31 21.62 -8.06 -4.34
CA LEU A 31 21.44 -6.66 -3.91
C LEU A 31 20.49 -5.89 -4.83
N GLU A 32 20.63 -6.06 -6.15
CA GLU A 32 19.77 -5.37 -7.12
C GLU A 32 18.31 -5.83 -7.01
N GLU A 33 18.07 -7.13 -6.85
CA GLU A 33 16.72 -7.66 -6.62
C GLU A 33 16.14 -7.19 -5.28
N SER A 34 16.96 -7.13 -4.24
CA SER A 34 16.55 -6.63 -2.91
C SER A 34 16.15 -5.15 -2.98
N LEU A 35 16.87 -4.33 -3.76
CA LEU A 35 16.51 -2.93 -3.99
C LEU A 35 15.19 -2.81 -4.74
N LYS A 36 14.98 -3.59 -5.80
CA LYS A 36 13.71 -3.60 -6.55
C LYS A 36 12.51 -4.02 -5.69
N LEU A 37 12.69 -5.05 -4.86
CA LEU A 37 11.67 -5.48 -3.89
C LEU A 37 11.37 -4.37 -2.88
N TRP A 38 12.40 -3.72 -2.34
CA TRP A 38 12.23 -2.60 -1.42
C TRP A 38 11.47 -1.43 -2.07
N GLU A 39 11.85 -0.99 -3.27
CA GLU A 39 11.17 0.10 -3.98
C GLU A 39 9.70 -0.23 -4.23
N ARG A 40 9.39 -1.47 -4.61
CA ARG A 40 8.01 -1.93 -4.77
C ARG A 40 7.26 -1.93 -3.44
N GLY A 41 7.90 -2.38 -2.37
CA GLY A 41 7.33 -2.35 -1.02
C GLY A 41 6.95 -0.94 -0.58
N GLU A 42 7.83 0.04 -0.80
CA GLU A 42 7.56 1.45 -0.48
C GLU A 42 6.39 2.01 -1.28
N GLU A 43 6.28 1.67 -2.58
CA GLU A 43 5.14 2.08 -3.40
C GLU A 43 3.82 1.49 -2.90
N LEU A 44 3.80 0.21 -2.55
CA LEU A 44 2.63 -0.48 -2.02
C LEU A 44 2.23 0.07 -0.64
N ALA A 45 3.20 0.35 0.22
CA ALA A 45 2.97 0.98 1.53
C ALA A 45 2.33 2.35 1.37
N LYS A 46 2.80 3.17 0.42
CA LYS A 46 2.20 4.47 0.09
C LYS A 46 0.76 4.32 -0.38
N ILE A 47 0.47 3.36 -1.27
CA ILE A 47 -0.90 3.09 -1.75
C ILE A 47 -1.81 2.70 -0.57
N CYS A 48 -1.35 1.80 0.31
CA CYS A 48 -2.10 1.41 1.50
C CYS A 48 -2.41 2.62 2.39
N GLN A 49 -1.42 3.48 2.60
CA GLN A 49 -1.58 4.69 3.41
C GLN A 49 -2.60 5.66 2.80
N GLU A 50 -2.55 5.89 1.49
CA GLU A 50 -3.54 6.74 0.78
C GLU A 50 -4.98 6.23 0.97
N TRP A 51 -5.18 4.91 0.91
CA TRP A 51 -6.49 4.29 1.17
C TRP A 51 -6.96 4.52 2.61
N LEU A 52 -6.09 4.30 3.60
CA LEU A 52 -6.40 4.48 5.01
C LEU A 52 -6.70 5.94 5.35
N ASP A 53 -5.93 6.87 4.80
CA ASP A 53 -6.14 8.31 5.01
C ASP A 53 -7.44 8.78 4.36
N GLY A 54 -7.76 8.29 3.15
CA GLY A 54 -9.05 8.54 2.52
C GLY A 54 -10.22 8.01 3.34
N ALA A 55 -10.09 6.83 3.95
CA ALA A 55 -11.11 6.27 4.84
C ALA A 55 -11.27 7.10 6.12
N LYS A 56 -10.16 7.51 6.75
CA LYS A 56 -10.18 8.39 7.94
C LYS A 56 -10.85 9.72 7.63
N ALA A 57 -10.50 10.36 6.53
CA ALA A 57 -11.10 11.64 6.13
C ALA A 57 -12.62 11.54 5.93
N LYS A 58 -13.11 10.44 5.34
CA LYS A 58 -14.56 10.19 5.22
C LYS A 58 -15.24 10.04 6.57
N LEU A 59 -14.61 9.32 7.51
CA LEU A 59 -15.13 9.19 8.88
C LEU A 59 -15.16 10.54 9.60
N GLU A 60 -14.11 11.34 9.47
CA GLU A 60 -14.04 12.69 10.05
C GLU A 60 -15.16 13.60 9.52
N ALA A 61 -15.46 13.53 8.23
CA ALA A 61 -16.51 14.33 7.60
C ALA A 61 -17.94 14.02 8.08
N ILE A 62 -18.17 12.82 8.60
CA ILE A 62 -19.49 12.38 9.10
C ILE A 62 -19.60 12.37 10.62
N LYS A 63 -18.52 12.67 11.35
CA LYS A 63 -18.56 12.80 12.82
C LYS A 63 -19.47 13.99 13.19
N PRO A 64 -20.50 13.79 14.03
CA PRO A 64 -21.31 14.90 14.52
C PRO A 64 -20.44 15.84 15.34
N LYS A 65 -20.54 17.14 15.05
CA LYS A 65 -19.86 18.18 15.82
C LYS A 65 -20.57 18.33 17.18
N PRO A 66 -19.83 18.49 18.29
CA PRO A 66 -20.45 18.76 19.59
C PRO A 66 -21.27 20.05 19.59
#